data_AF-A0A1N6PZ95-F1
#
_entry.id   AF-A0A1N6PZ95-F1
#
_cell.length_a   1.000
_cell.length_b   1.000
_cell.length_c   1.000
_cell.angle_alpha   90.00
_cell.angle_beta   90.00
_cell.angle_gamma   90.00
#
_symmetry.space_group_name_H-M   'P 1'
#
loop_
_entity.id
_entity.type
_entity.pdbx_description
1 polymer ?
#
loop_
_entity_poly.entity_id
_entity_poly.type
_entity_poly.pdbx_seq_one_letter_code
_entity_poly.pdbx_strand_id
1 'polypeptide(L)'
;MDTVRAIRALAPTGDARRDALAGFVRALHQLSGTLPAEAFEAFRAAGFADAAVVDIALSVAVITFTNVFNRVNDTSVDFPELK
;
A
#
# COMPACT_ATOMS: atom_id res chain seq x y z
N MET A 1 11.08 13.87 -8.72
CA MET A 1 10.08 12.86 -9.15
C MET A 1 8.79 13.18 -8.43
N ASP A 2 7.67 13.23 -9.13
CA ASP A 2 6.36 13.46 -8.48
C ASP A 2 6.07 12.35 -7.45
N THR A 3 5.46 12.70 -6.31
CA THR A 3 5.21 11.78 -5.19
C THR A 3 4.37 10.59 -5.62
N VAL A 4 3.34 10.80 -6.47
CA VAL A 4 2.51 9.71 -6.97
C VAL A 4 3.33 8.74 -7.82
N ARG A 5 4.21 9.26 -8.67
CA ARG A 5 5.12 8.43 -9.47
C ARG A 5 6.09 7.65 -8.57
N ALA A 6 6.62 8.27 -7.51
CA ALA A 6 7.52 7.60 -6.56
C ALA A 6 6.82 6.44 -5.84
N ILE A 7 5.59 6.65 -5.35
CA ILE A 7 4.78 5.59 -4.73
C ILE A 7 4.52 4.45 -5.71
N ARG A 8 4.13 4.75 -6.96
CA ARG A 8 3.89 3.74 -8.00
C ARG A 8 5.13 2.91 -8.32
N ALA A 9 6.30 3.53 -8.28
CA ALA A 9 7.58 2.86 -8.50
C ALA A 9 8.11 2.15 -7.24
N LEU A 10 7.40 2.22 -6.10
CA LEU A 10 7.88 1.77 -4.79
C LEU A 10 9.24 2.40 -4.41
N ALA A 11 9.45 3.64 -4.83
CA ALA A 11 10.65 4.43 -4.52
C ALA A 11 10.40 5.34 -3.32
N PRO A 12 11.46 5.74 -2.57
CA PRO A 12 11.33 6.70 -1.47
C PRO A 12 10.69 8.01 -1.93
N THR A 13 9.72 8.49 -1.15
CA THR A 13 8.99 9.72 -1.43
C THR A 13 9.62 10.96 -0.77
N GLY A 14 10.54 10.74 0.18
CA GLY A 14 11.13 11.79 1.00
C GLY A 14 10.30 12.12 2.25
N ASP A 15 9.15 11.46 2.43
CA ASP A 15 8.33 11.52 3.63
C ASP A 15 8.40 10.18 4.35
N ALA A 16 9.06 10.18 5.51
CA ALA A 16 9.31 8.96 6.30
C ALA A 16 8.00 8.24 6.69
N ARG A 17 6.91 8.98 6.90
CA ARG A 17 5.63 8.41 7.28
C ARG A 17 4.96 7.71 6.09
N ARG A 18 4.99 8.31 4.90
CA ARG A 18 4.52 7.63 3.67
C ARG A 18 5.37 6.43 3.33
N ASP A 19 6.69 6.55 3.43
CA ASP A 19 7.62 5.48 3.05
C ASP A 19 7.44 4.26 3.98
N ALA A 20 7.22 4.49 5.28
CA ALA A 20 6.88 3.43 6.22
C ALA A 20 5.53 2.75 5.90
N LEU A 21 4.49 3.52 5.57
CA LEU A 21 3.19 2.95 5.15
C LEU A 21 3.33 2.10 3.88
N ALA A 22 4.01 2.61 2.86
CA ALA A 22 4.23 1.90 1.61
C ALA A 22 5.03 0.61 1.84
N GLY A 23 6.07 0.66 2.69
CA GLY A 23 6.85 -0.51 3.10
C GLY A 23 6.01 -1.56 3.83
N PHE A 24 5.17 -1.13 4.78
CA PHE A 24 4.28 -2.03 5.53
C PHE A 24 3.27 -2.73 4.63
N VAL A 25 2.57 -1.99 3.76
CA VAL A 25 1.61 -2.57 2.80
C VAL A 25 2.29 -3.50 1.80
N ARG A 26 3.51 -3.17 1.37
CA ARG A 26 4.30 -4.06 0.53
C ARG A 26 4.64 -5.38 1.24
N ALA A 27 5.04 -5.32 2.51
CA ALA A 27 5.32 -6.52 3.30
C ALA A 27 4.08 -7.41 3.43
N LEU A 28 2.90 -6.81 3.67
CA LEU A 28 1.62 -7.54 3.70
C LEU A 28 1.31 -8.30 2.40
N HIS A 29 1.66 -7.72 1.24
CA HIS A 29 1.42 -8.37 -0.05
C HIS A 29 2.48 -9.41 -0.44
N GLN A 30 3.74 -9.23 -0.02
CA GLN A 30 4.85 -10.09 -0.44
C GLN A 30 5.06 -11.30 0.46
N LEU A 31 4.73 -11.19 1.74
CA LEU A 31 4.97 -12.22 2.73
C LEU A 31 3.69 -13.01 2.98
N SER A 32 3.85 -14.28 3.32
CA SER A 32 2.79 -15.16 3.78
C SER A 32 2.96 -15.48 5.26
N GLY A 33 1.84 -15.72 5.95
CA GLY A 33 1.85 -15.97 7.39
C GLY A 33 2.04 -14.69 8.21
N THR A 34 2.61 -14.84 9.40
CA THR A 34 2.80 -13.72 10.35
C THR A 34 3.87 -12.77 9.85
N LEU A 35 3.59 -11.46 9.85
CA LEU A 35 4.60 -10.45 9.52
C LEU A 35 5.75 -10.44 10.55
N PRO A 36 6.98 -10.17 10.10
CA PRO A 36 8.09 -9.88 11.01
C PRO A 36 7.77 -8.69 11.91
N ALA A 37 8.20 -8.74 13.17
CA ALA A 37 7.95 -7.68 14.14
C ALA A 37 8.53 -6.33 13.68
N GLU A 38 9.66 -6.36 12.97
CA GLU A 38 10.37 -5.18 12.47
C GLU A 38 9.51 -4.36 11.50
N ALA A 39 8.64 -5.01 10.71
CA ALA A 39 7.73 -4.31 9.81
C ALA A 39 6.69 -3.49 10.59
N PHE A 40 6.22 -4.04 11.72
CA PHE A 40 5.29 -3.35 12.61
C PHE A 40 5.97 -2.24 13.41
N GLU A 41 7.21 -2.47 13.87
CA GLU A 41 8.00 -1.44 14.56
C GLU A 41 8.27 -0.23 13.67
N ALA A 42 8.69 -0.43 12.42
CA ALA A 42 8.92 0.65 11.47
C ALA A 42 7.64 1.47 11.21
N PHE A 43 6.49 0.80 11.14
CA PHE A 43 5.18 1.43 10.99
C PHE A 43 4.81 2.28 12.23
N ARG A 44 5.00 1.76 13.44
CA ARG A 44 4.76 2.53 14.67
C ARG A 44 5.73 3.70 14.84
N ALA A 45 7.01 3.50 14.54
CA ALA A 45 8.04 4.54 14.61
C ALA A 45 7.74 5.73 13.68
N ALA A 46 7.01 5.49 12.59
CA ALA A 46 6.50 6.51 11.69
C ALA A 46 5.26 7.28 12.22
N GLY A 47 4.79 6.97 13.44
CA GLY A 47 3.70 7.65 14.12
C GLY A 47 2.30 7.10 13.79
N PHE A 48 2.20 5.88 13.26
CA PHE A 48 0.91 5.22 13.10
C PHE A 48 0.48 4.52 14.39
N ALA A 49 -0.79 4.70 14.75
CA ALA A 49 -1.40 3.96 15.85
C ALA A 49 -1.76 2.53 15.41
N ASP A 50 -1.81 1.60 16.35
CA ASP A 50 -2.18 0.20 16.10
C ASP A 50 -3.57 0.08 15.43
N ALA A 51 -4.50 0.99 15.75
CA ALA A 51 -5.81 1.04 15.11
C ALA A 51 -5.76 1.25 13.59
N ALA A 52 -4.73 1.92 13.06
CA ALA A 52 -4.56 2.15 11.63
C ALA A 52 -4.35 0.84 10.85
N VAL A 53 -3.95 -0.25 11.51
CA VAL A 53 -3.84 -1.57 10.89
C VAL A 53 -5.19 -2.05 10.37
N VAL A 54 -6.28 -1.76 11.09
CA VAL A 54 -7.63 -2.17 10.70
C VAL A 54 -8.04 -1.46 9.40
N ASP A 55 -7.80 -0.15 9.32
CA ASP A 55 -8.11 0.65 8.14
C ASP A 55 -7.27 0.23 6.92
N ILE A 56 -5.99 -0.08 7.15
CA ILE A 56 -5.08 -0.58 6.11
C ILE A 56 -5.54 -1.95 5.63
N ALA A 57 -5.86 -2.88 6.52
CA ALA A 57 -6.33 -4.22 6.16
C ALA A 57 -7.64 -4.15 5.35
N LEU A 58 -8.59 -3.30 5.76
CA LEU A 58 -9.81 -3.06 5.00
C LEU A 58 -9.50 -2.50 3.61
N SER A 59 -8.63 -1.50 3.52
CA SER A 59 -8.24 -0.89 2.24
C SER A 59 -7.59 -1.91 1.30
N VAL A 60 -6.68 -2.74 1.82
CA VAL A 60 -6.03 -3.82 1.06
C VAL A 60 -7.07 -4.85 0.57
N ALA A 61 -8.01 -5.25 1.42
CA ALA A 61 -9.07 -6.19 1.05
C ALA A 61 -9.95 -5.63 -0.07
N VAL A 62 -10.45 -4.40 0.08
CA VAL A 62 -11.32 -3.75 -0.92
C VAL A 62 -10.59 -3.58 -2.25
N ILE A 63 -9.35 -3.08 -2.24
CA ILE A 63 -8.56 -2.85 -3.46
C ILE A 63 -8.23 -4.19 -4.14
N THR A 64 -7.88 -5.22 -3.37
CA THR A 64 -7.59 -6.55 -3.92
C THR A 64 -8.84 -7.13 -4.58
N PHE A 65 -10.00 -7.03 -3.92
CA PHE A 65 -11.27 -7.46 -4.48
C PHE A 65 -11.58 -6.75 -5.80
N THR A 66 -11.50 -5.41 -5.84
CA THR A 66 -11.80 -4.66 -7.06
C THR A 66 -10.81 -4.96 -8.18
N ASN A 67 -9.52 -5.14 -7.85
CA ASN A 67 -8.50 -5.50 -8.84
C ASN A 67 -8.76 -6.88 -9.45
N VAL A 68 -9.16 -7.86 -8.63
CA VAL A 68 -9.52 -9.20 -9.12
C VAL A 68 -10.78 -9.14 -9.97
N PHE A 69 -11.81 -8.44 -9.49
CA PHE A 69 -13.08 -8.30 -10.21
C PHE A 69 -12.89 -7.66 -11.59
N ASN A 70 -12.17 -6.53 -11.66
CA ASN A 70 -11.90 -5.84 -12.91
C ASN A 70 -11.03 -6.68 -13.86
N ARG A 71 -10.08 -7.45 -13.34
CA ARG A 71 -9.24 -8.35 -14.14
C ARG A 71 -10.04 -9.47 -14.79
N VAL A 72 -11.00 -10.06 -14.05
CA VAL A 72 -11.87 -11.12 -14.59
C VAL A 72 -12.78 -10.58 -15.70
N ASN A 73 -13.22 -9.32 -15.58
CA ASN A 73 -14.14 -8.69 -16.52
C ASN A 73 -13.45 -7.90 -17.65
N ASP A 74 -12.12 -7.90 -17.72
CA ASP A 74 -11.32 -7.08 -18.66
C ASP A 74 -11.82 -5.62 -18.75
N THR A 75 -12.08 -5.03 -17.58
CA THR A 75 -12.71 -3.71 -17.50
C THR A 75 -11.79 -2.62 -18.05
N SER A 76 -12.27 -1.85 -19.03
CA SER A 76 -11.53 -0.72 -19.61
C SER A 76 -11.40 0.45 -18.62
N VAL A 77 -10.24 1.11 -18.65
CA VAL A 77 -9.96 2.28 -17.80
C VAL A 77 -10.47 3.54 -18.51
N ASP A 78 -11.53 4.15 -17.98
CA ASP A 78 -12.14 5.39 -18.50
C ASP A 78 -11.53 6.67 -17.87
N PHE A 79 -10.25 6.60 -17.48
CA PHE A 79 -9.53 7.72 -16.86
C PHE A 79 -8.40 8.23 -17.76
N PRO A 80 -8.23 9.56 -17.88
CA PRO A 80 -7.16 10.14 -18.70
C PRO A 80 -5.78 9.79 -18.12
N GLU A 81 -4.80 9.61 -19.00
CA GLU A 81 -3.41 9.37 -18.59
C GLU A 81 -2.87 10.57 -17.79
N LEU A 82 -2.16 10.27 -16.70
CA LEU A 82 -1.45 11.29 -15.93
C LEU A 82 -0.29 11.85 -16.76
N LYS A 83 -0.38 13.13 -17.15
CA LYS A 83 0.70 13.88 -17.82
C LYS A 83 1.96 13.92 -16.97
#